data_AF-A0A3N1Y3V1-F1
#
_entry.id   AF-A0A3N1Y3V1-F1
#
_cell.length_a   1.000
_cell.length_b   1.000
_cell.length_c   1.000
_cell.angle_alpha   90.00
_cell.angle_beta   90.00
_cell.angle_gamma   90.00
#
_symmetry.space_group_name_H-M   'P 1'
#
loop_
_entity.id
_entity.type
_entity.pdbx_description
1 polymer ?
#
loop_
_entity_poly.entity_id
_entity_poly.type
_entity_poly.pdbx_seq_one_letter_code
_entity_poly.pdbx_strand_id
1 'polypeptide(L)'
;MSTKANFKREEIGAHNPMFTQTRAIIEAPFYGNNVIKVSTLREAYELAKNSPGTVVTDMPVYRAEEIGLDPESKVLLFNDGNVSGRAAAARKIAGEPGVDTNDLNGKVKEAVYQSRNTLLYHAQVYIGLHEDFMVKAHLLIPEGEENILYSWMLNFQYMSDEYVKMYKRSTPVDG
;
A
#
# COMPACT_ATOMS: atom_id res chain seq x y z
N MET A 1 -18.39 6.63 -1.07
CA MET A 1 -17.48 6.47 -2.22
C MET A 1 -16.46 5.39 -1.93
N SER A 2 -16.39 4.35 -2.75
CA SER A 2 -15.45 3.24 -2.65
C SER A 2 -14.77 2.90 -3.97
N THR A 3 -13.62 2.25 -3.92
CA THR A 3 -12.85 1.90 -5.12
C THR A 3 -13.54 0.84 -5.98
N LYS A 4 -13.50 0.99 -7.30
CA LYS A 4 -13.96 -0.04 -8.26
C LYS A 4 -12.79 -0.94 -8.66
N ALA A 5 -12.80 -2.18 -8.15
CA ALA A 5 -11.74 -3.15 -8.40
C ALA A 5 -12.04 -4.09 -9.59
N ASN A 6 -13.32 -4.34 -9.87
CA ASN A 6 -13.77 -5.26 -10.92
C ASN A 6 -14.54 -4.50 -11.99
N PHE A 7 -14.27 -4.83 -13.25
CA PHE A 7 -14.89 -4.23 -14.42
C PHE A 7 -15.45 -5.33 -15.31
N LYS A 8 -16.60 -5.09 -15.95
CA LYS A 8 -17.09 -5.95 -17.01
C LYS A 8 -16.13 -5.89 -18.19
N ARG A 9 -16.03 -6.97 -18.97
CA ARG A 9 -15.13 -7.05 -20.12
C ARG A 9 -15.34 -5.91 -21.13
N GLU A 10 -16.58 -5.49 -21.33
CA GLU A 10 -16.96 -4.38 -22.23
C GLU A 10 -16.44 -3.01 -21.75
N GLU A 11 -16.18 -2.85 -20.46
CA GLU A 11 -15.64 -1.62 -19.88
C GLU A 11 -14.11 -1.55 -19.99
N ILE A 12 -13.45 -2.64 -20.39
CA ILE A 12 -11.99 -2.73 -20.50
C ILE A 12 -11.58 -2.34 -21.92
N GLY A 13 -10.86 -1.23 -22.06
CA GLY A 13 -10.34 -0.79 -23.35
C GLY A 13 -9.91 0.67 -23.33
N ALA A 14 -9.37 1.14 -24.46
CA ALA A 14 -8.85 2.50 -24.62
C ALA A 14 -9.94 3.59 -24.49
N HIS A 15 -11.21 3.22 -24.62
CA HIS A 15 -12.35 4.12 -24.43
C HIS A 15 -12.59 4.49 -22.96
N ASN A 16 -12.03 3.74 -22.02
CA ASN A 16 -12.22 3.97 -20.60
C ASN A 16 -10.95 4.61 -19.99
N PRO A 17 -11.03 5.85 -19.47
CA PRO A 17 -9.87 6.58 -18.95
C PRO A 17 -9.22 5.89 -17.73
N MET A 18 -9.93 4.96 -17.08
CA MET A 18 -9.41 4.17 -15.98
C MET A 18 -8.35 3.15 -16.41
N PHE A 19 -8.25 2.83 -17.70
CA PHE A 19 -7.31 1.84 -18.24
C PHE A 19 -6.15 2.51 -18.97
N THR A 20 -5.19 3.02 -18.19
CA THR A 20 -3.96 3.59 -18.73
C THR A 20 -2.83 2.56 -18.76
N GLN A 21 -1.85 2.78 -19.63
CA GLN A 21 -0.63 1.97 -19.65
C GLN A 21 0.10 2.03 -18.30
N THR A 22 0.16 3.21 -17.66
CA THR A 22 0.78 3.41 -16.35
C THR A 22 0.14 2.51 -15.29
N ARG A 23 -1.20 2.45 -15.26
CA ARG A 23 -1.94 1.59 -14.33
C ARG A 23 -1.58 0.12 -14.54
N ALA A 24 -1.59 -0.35 -15.78
CA ALA A 24 -1.26 -1.75 -16.09
C ALA A 24 0.17 -2.12 -15.65
N ILE A 25 1.14 -1.21 -15.82
CA ILE A 25 2.52 -1.41 -15.36
C ILE A 25 2.58 -1.52 -13.83
N ILE A 26 1.83 -0.68 -13.10
CA ILE A 26 1.81 -0.67 -11.63
C ILE A 26 1.06 -1.87 -11.06
N GLU A 27 -0.06 -2.27 -11.67
CA GLU A 27 -0.90 -3.36 -11.15
C GLU A 27 -0.30 -4.75 -11.43
N ALA A 28 0.41 -4.93 -12.55
CA ALA A 28 1.04 -6.20 -12.90
C ALA A 28 1.93 -6.83 -11.80
N PRO A 29 2.88 -6.11 -11.17
CA PRO A 29 3.77 -6.71 -10.17
C PRO A 29 3.06 -7.18 -8.90
N PHE A 30 1.84 -6.71 -8.59
CA PHE A 30 1.07 -7.24 -7.45
C PHE A 30 0.69 -8.72 -7.61
N TYR A 31 0.71 -9.23 -8.84
CA TYR A 31 0.43 -10.63 -9.16
C TYR A 31 1.72 -11.44 -9.38
N GLY A 32 2.89 -10.89 -9.04
CA GLY A 32 4.17 -11.57 -9.15
C GLY A 32 4.25 -12.82 -8.27
N ASN A 33 5.02 -13.81 -8.70
CA ASN A 33 5.26 -15.05 -7.95
C ASN A 33 6.27 -14.87 -6.80
N ASN A 34 6.89 -13.71 -6.70
CA ASN A 34 7.77 -13.24 -5.62
C ASN A 34 7.03 -12.35 -4.61
N VAL A 35 5.70 -12.31 -4.62
CA VAL A 35 4.88 -11.46 -3.75
C VAL A 35 4.23 -12.28 -2.63
N ILE A 36 4.42 -11.86 -1.39
CA ILE A 36 3.73 -12.38 -0.19
C ILE A 36 2.70 -11.37 0.28
N LYS A 37 1.50 -11.84 0.60
CA LYS A 37 0.44 -10.98 1.14
C LYS A 37 0.59 -10.82 2.64
N VAL A 38 0.61 -9.58 3.11
CA VAL A 38 0.58 -9.24 4.54
C VAL A 38 -0.80 -8.69 4.85
N SER A 39 -1.60 -9.50 5.55
CA SER A 39 -3.05 -9.26 5.68
C SER A 39 -3.46 -8.67 7.02
N THR A 40 -2.58 -8.76 8.02
CA THR A 40 -2.89 -8.32 9.39
C THR A 40 -1.82 -7.38 9.93
N LEU A 41 -2.23 -6.50 10.84
CA LEU A 41 -1.30 -5.61 11.51
C LEU A 41 -0.28 -6.38 12.36
N ARG A 42 -0.70 -7.50 12.96
CA ARG A 42 0.16 -8.41 13.71
C ARG A 42 1.29 -9.01 12.87
N GLU A 43 0.96 -9.48 11.67
CA GLU A 43 1.96 -10.00 10.73
C GLU A 43 2.97 -8.92 10.32
N ALA A 44 2.49 -7.72 10.00
CA ALA A 44 3.37 -6.58 9.70
C ALA A 44 4.26 -6.19 10.89
N TYR A 45 3.72 -6.23 12.11
CA TYR A 45 4.48 -5.97 13.34
C TYR A 45 5.58 -7.01 13.55
N GLU A 46 5.29 -8.31 13.40
CA GLU A 46 6.32 -9.34 13.56
C GLU A 46 7.39 -9.27 12.47
N LEU A 47 7.02 -8.94 11.23
CA LEU A 47 7.98 -8.65 10.16
C LEU A 47 8.87 -7.46 10.52
N ALA A 48 8.29 -6.34 10.97
CA ALA A 48 9.03 -5.15 11.36
C ALA A 48 9.96 -5.42 12.55
N LYS A 49 9.46 -6.06 13.60
CA LYS A 49 10.22 -6.42 14.81
C LYS A 49 11.45 -7.27 14.51
N ASN A 50 11.37 -8.16 13.52
CA ASN A 50 12.46 -9.04 13.11
C ASN A 50 13.32 -8.44 11.97
N SER A 51 12.98 -7.24 11.48
CA SER A 51 13.73 -6.58 10.41
C SER A 51 15.07 -6.03 10.93
N PRO A 52 16.18 -6.18 10.19
CA PRO A 52 17.49 -5.66 10.57
C PRO A 52 17.47 -4.16 10.90
N GLY A 53 18.15 -3.76 11.98
CA GLY A 53 18.20 -2.35 12.43
C GLY A 53 17.02 -1.94 13.32
N THR A 54 15.98 -2.76 13.44
CA THR A 54 14.85 -2.48 14.33
C THR A 54 15.23 -2.61 15.79
N VAL A 55 14.93 -1.58 16.58
CA VAL A 55 15.08 -1.57 18.02
C VAL A 55 13.71 -1.79 18.67
N VAL A 56 13.58 -2.89 19.41
CA VAL A 56 12.40 -3.13 20.26
C VAL A 56 12.60 -2.38 21.57
N THR A 57 11.73 -1.42 21.86
CA THR A 57 11.83 -0.62 23.08
C THR A 57 11.18 -1.33 24.29
N ASP A 58 11.36 -0.79 25.49
CA ASP A 58 10.62 -1.25 26.68
C ASP A 58 9.19 -0.70 26.77
N MET A 59 8.82 0.25 25.90
CA MET A 59 7.51 0.90 25.93
C MET A 59 6.44 -0.01 25.33
N PRO A 60 5.35 -0.34 26.06
CA PRO A 60 4.24 -1.08 25.49
C PRO A 60 3.44 -0.23 24.48
N VAL A 61 2.87 -0.88 23.47
CA VAL A 61 1.89 -0.23 22.58
C VAL A 61 0.59 -0.01 23.34
N TYR A 62 0.10 1.22 23.34
CA TYR A 62 -1.15 1.58 24.03
C TYR A 62 -2.33 0.84 23.40
N ARG A 63 -3.07 0.07 24.21
CA ARG A 63 -4.27 -0.69 23.79
C ARG A 63 -4.03 -1.53 22.53
N ALA A 64 -2.92 -2.27 22.51
CA ALA A 64 -2.48 -3.09 21.38
C ALA A 64 -3.60 -3.98 20.78
N GLU A 65 -4.41 -4.62 21.62
CA GLU A 65 -5.49 -5.49 21.17
C GLU A 65 -6.59 -4.74 20.40
N GLU A 66 -6.89 -3.49 20.75
CA GLU A 66 -7.92 -2.68 20.08
C GLU A 66 -7.55 -2.38 18.61
N ILE A 67 -6.25 -2.40 18.30
CA ILE A 67 -5.73 -2.19 16.94
C ILE A 67 -5.29 -3.50 16.26
N GLY A 68 -5.51 -4.66 16.88
CA GLY A 68 -5.21 -5.96 16.30
C GLY A 68 -3.77 -6.45 16.51
N LEU A 69 -3.03 -5.87 17.45
CA LEU A 69 -1.72 -6.35 17.90
C LEU A 69 -1.84 -7.28 19.12
N ASP A 70 -0.74 -7.93 19.49
CA ASP A 70 -0.69 -8.75 20.71
C ASP A 70 -0.51 -7.84 21.95
N PRO A 71 -1.04 -8.22 23.13
CA PRO A 71 -0.96 -7.40 24.35
C PRO A 71 0.47 -6.97 24.74
N GLU A 72 1.44 -7.84 24.45
CA GLU A 72 2.86 -7.66 24.77
C GLU A 72 3.63 -6.91 23.67
N SER A 73 2.95 -6.40 22.63
CA SER A 73 3.59 -5.61 21.58
C SER A 73 4.23 -4.35 22.16
N LYS A 74 5.48 -4.11 21.77
CA LYS A 74 6.31 -2.98 22.19
C LYS A 74 6.41 -1.97 21.05
N VAL A 75 6.66 -0.72 21.39
CA VAL A 75 6.96 0.30 20.38
C VAL A 75 8.27 -0.09 19.69
N LEU A 76 8.25 -0.12 18.36
CA LEU A 76 9.42 -0.35 17.52
C LEU A 76 10.03 1.00 17.15
N LEU A 77 11.35 1.08 17.22
CA LEU A 77 12.12 2.25 16.79
C LEU A 77 13.00 1.85 15.60
N PHE A 78 12.88 2.62 14.53
CA PHE A 78 13.69 2.48 13.33
C PHE A 78 13.99 3.88 12.78
N ASN A 79 15.26 4.29 12.81
CA ASN A 79 15.73 5.63 12.46
C ASN A 79 16.91 5.56 11.46
N ASP A 80 16.77 4.70 10.45
CA ASP A 80 17.79 4.50 9.43
C ASP A 80 17.38 5.13 8.09
N GLY A 81 18.39 5.41 7.26
CA GLY A 81 18.21 5.98 5.92
C GLY A 81 18.22 7.52 5.87
N ASN A 82 18.70 8.06 4.75
CA ASN A 82 18.81 9.51 4.53
C ASN A 82 17.49 10.14 4.02
N VAL A 83 16.54 9.31 3.58
CA VAL A 83 15.29 9.79 2.99
C VAL A 83 14.25 9.98 4.10
N SER A 84 14.19 11.20 4.63
CA SER A 84 13.29 11.58 5.73
C SER A 84 11.93 12.10 5.29
N GLY A 85 11.61 12.10 3.98
CA GLY A 85 10.32 12.60 3.49
C GLY A 85 10.07 12.47 1.99
N ARG A 86 8.89 12.95 1.56
CA ARG A 86 8.49 12.98 0.15
C ARG A 86 9.34 13.97 -0.62
N ALA A 87 10.02 13.52 -1.66
CA ALA A 87 10.74 14.39 -2.58
C ALA A 87 9.75 15.16 -3.47
N ALA A 88 9.39 16.40 -3.08
CA ALA A 88 8.41 17.21 -3.82
C ALA A 88 8.79 17.39 -5.31
N ALA A 89 10.09 17.50 -5.61
CA ALA A 89 10.62 17.61 -6.97
C ALA A 89 10.36 16.37 -7.85
N ALA A 90 10.15 15.20 -7.24
CA ALA A 90 9.84 13.95 -7.95
C ALA A 90 8.35 13.77 -8.24
N ARG A 91 7.47 14.62 -7.70
CA ARG A 91 6.03 14.55 -7.97
C ARG A 91 5.76 14.98 -9.42
N LYS A 92 5.11 14.12 -10.19
CA LYS A 92 4.63 14.39 -11.54
C LYS A 92 3.17 14.00 -11.64
N ILE A 93 2.34 14.87 -12.24
CA ILE A 93 0.92 14.61 -12.44
C ILE A 93 0.70 14.48 -13.95
N ALA A 94 0.15 13.33 -14.38
CA ALA A 94 -0.19 13.12 -15.77
C ALA A 94 -1.19 14.20 -16.24
N GLY A 95 -0.90 14.85 -17.36
CA GLY A 95 -1.72 15.94 -17.90
C GLY A 95 -1.20 17.35 -17.56
N GLU A 96 -0.21 17.50 -16.68
CA GLU A 96 0.43 18.80 -16.45
C GLU A 96 1.41 19.17 -17.59
N PRO A 97 1.59 20.48 -17.90
CA PRO A 97 2.56 20.93 -18.89
C PRO A 97 3.97 20.40 -18.61
N GLY A 98 4.62 19.86 -19.64
CA GLY A 98 5.98 19.33 -19.55
C GLY A 98 6.10 17.94 -18.92
N VAL A 99 4.99 17.25 -18.66
CA VAL A 99 5.00 15.85 -18.21
C VAL A 99 4.87 14.90 -19.39
N ASP A 100 5.95 14.14 -19.65
CA ASP A 100 5.93 13.04 -20.62
C ASP A 100 5.53 11.73 -19.93
N THR A 101 4.31 11.25 -20.22
CA THR A 101 3.79 10.00 -19.67
C THR A 101 4.55 8.76 -20.17
N ASN A 102 5.14 8.80 -21.37
CA ASN A 102 5.91 7.66 -21.89
C ASN A 102 7.24 7.52 -21.16
N ASP A 103 7.92 8.63 -20.86
CA ASP A 103 9.11 8.65 -20.01
C ASP A 103 8.79 8.11 -18.61
N LEU A 104 7.70 8.57 -17.99
CA LEU A 104 7.24 8.04 -16.69
C LEU A 104 6.95 6.54 -16.76
N ASN A 105 6.28 6.06 -17.81
CA ASN A 105 6.04 4.64 -18.02
C ASN A 105 7.35 3.85 -18.14
N GLY A 106 8.36 4.39 -18.81
CA GLY A 106 9.70 3.79 -18.89
C GLY A 106 10.34 3.65 -17.51
N LYS A 107 10.32 4.72 -16.70
CA LYS A 107 10.87 4.73 -15.34
C LYS A 107 10.19 3.73 -14.41
N VAL A 108 8.85 3.67 -14.44
CA VAL A 108 8.10 2.72 -13.59
C VAL A 108 8.35 1.28 -14.05
N LYS A 109 8.38 1.00 -15.36
CA LYS A 109 8.72 -0.34 -15.87
C LYS A 109 10.11 -0.79 -15.42
N GLU A 110 11.09 0.10 -15.49
CA GLU A 110 12.45 -0.21 -15.05
C GLU A 110 12.51 -0.49 -13.54
N ALA A 111 11.81 0.30 -12.72
CA ALA A 111 11.71 0.04 -11.28
C ALA A 111 11.09 -1.34 -10.99
N VAL A 112 10.00 -1.70 -11.69
CA VAL A 112 9.37 -3.02 -11.59
C VAL A 112 10.31 -4.14 -12.06
N TYR A 113 11.06 -3.91 -13.13
CA TYR A 113 12.05 -4.87 -13.61
C TYR A 113 13.14 -5.09 -12.56
N GLN A 114 13.66 -4.03 -11.94
CA GLN A 114 14.70 -4.10 -10.91
C GLN A 114 14.24 -4.83 -9.65
N SER A 115 12.96 -4.75 -9.28
CA SER A 115 12.42 -5.44 -8.10
C SER A 115 12.14 -6.93 -8.29
N ARG A 116 12.26 -7.49 -9.51
CA ARG A 116 11.81 -8.86 -9.83
C ARG A 116 12.54 -9.99 -9.10
N ASN A 117 13.77 -9.73 -8.62
CA ASN A 117 14.60 -10.70 -7.92
C ASN A 117 14.50 -10.57 -6.39
N THR A 118 13.70 -9.63 -5.90
CA THR A 118 13.51 -9.35 -4.48
C THR A 118 12.15 -9.90 -4.05
N LEU A 119 12.06 -10.41 -2.83
CA LEU A 119 10.77 -10.70 -2.23
C LEU A 119 9.98 -9.40 -2.02
N LEU A 120 8.69 -9.40 -2.34
CA LEU A 120 7.83 -8.24 -2.18
C LEU A 120 6.69 -8.55 -1.21
N TYR A 121 6.33 -7.60 -0.35
CA TYR A 121 5.14 -7.66 0.48
C TYR A 121 4.01 -6.86 -0.16
N HIS A 122 2.83 -7.45 -0.23
CA HIS A 122 1.58 -6.80 -0.62
C HIS A 122 0.67 -6.64 0.59
N ALA A 123 0.42 -5.39 1.00
CA ALA A 123 -0.58 -5.05 2.01
C ALA A 123 -1.75 -4.27 1.42
N GLN A 124 -2.90 -4.40 2.08
CA GLN A 124 -4.13 -3.69 1.74
C GLN A 124 -4.73 -3.05 2.98
N VAL A 125 -5.20 -1.81 2.83
CA VAL A 125 -5.87 -1.04 3.88
C VAL A 125 -7.05 -0.28 3.31
N TYR A 126 -7.94 0.20 4.18
CA TYR A 126 -8.96 1.18 3.86
C TYR A 126 -8.53 2.57 4.34
N ILE A 127 -8.67 3.54 3.44
CA ILE A 127 -8.51 4.97 3.72
C ILE A 127 -9.89 5.57 3.84
N GLY A 128 -10.21 6.07 5.03
CA GLY A 128 -11.52 6.62 5.34
C GLY A 128 -12.10 6.08 6.64
N LEU A 129 -13.03 6.83 7.22
CA LEU A 129 -13.66 6.53 8.51
C LEU A 129 -15.20 6.50 8.41
N HIS A 130 -15.76 6.68 7.20
CA HIS A 130 -17.20 6.77 6.98
C HIS A 130 -17.57 6.20 5.61
N GLU A 131 -18.77 5.64 5.45
CA GLU A 131 -19.23 4.98 4.21
C GLU A 131 -19.26 5.90 2.98
N ASP A 132 -19.35 7.20 3.23
CA ASP A 132 -19.26 8.22 2.18
C ASP A 132 -17.87 8.30 1.57
N PHE A 133 -16.84 7.80 2.23
CA PHE A 133 -15.46 7.78 1.74
C PHE A 133 -14.67 6.61 2.34
N MET A 134 -14.52 5.54 1.56
CA MET A 134 -13.78 4.32 1.89
C MET A 134 -12.97 3.85 0.67
N VAL A 135 -11.72 4.31 0.55
CA VAL A 135 -10.83 3.95 -0.56
C VAL A 135 -9.98 2.74 -0.17
N LYS A 136 -9.98 1.68 -0.99
CA LYS A 136 -9.05 0.56 -0.78
C LYS A 136 -7.70 0.92 -1.37
N ALA A 137 -6.68 0.98 -0.53
CA ALA A 137 -5.31 1.26 -0.92
C ALA A 137 -4.47 -0.02 -0.88
N HIS A 138 -3.49 -0.07 -1.76
CA HIS A 138 -2.58 -1.19 -1.93
C HIS A 138 -1.14 -0.68 -1.81
N LEU A 139 -0.32 -1.38 -1.06
CA LEU A 139 1.12 -1.13 -0.97
C LEU A 139 1.86 -2.39 -1.44
N LEU A 140 2.80 -2.21 -2.36
CA LEU A 140 3.77 -3.22 -2.75
C LEU A 140 5.15 -2.69 -2.39
N ILE A 141 5.88 -3.41 -1.55
CA ILE A 141 7.15 -2.94 -0.96
C ILE A 141 8.15 -4.09 -0.84
N PRO A 142 9.45 -3.90 -1.07
CA PRO A 142 10.43 -4.98 -0.96
C PRO A 142 10.67 -5.43 0.48
N GLU A 143 11.14 -6.67 0.61
CA GLU A 143 11.82 -7.17 1.82
C GLU A 143 12.95 -6.24 2.24
N GLY A 144 13.07 -5.99 3.55
CA GLY A 144 13.93 -4.99 4.16
C GLY A 144 13.24 -3.68 4.52
N GLU A 145 12.01 -3.45 4.05
CA GLU A 145 11.23 -2.22 4.33
C GLU A 145 10.04 -2.48 5.27
N GLU A 146 10.15 -3.50 6.14
CA GLU A 146 9.05 -3.96 6.99
C GLU A 146 8.56 -2.89 7.98
N ASN A 147 9.47 -2.03 8.48
CA ASN A 147 9.10 -0.91 9.34
C ASN A 147 8.20 0.11 8.63
N ILE A 148 8.43 0.34 7.34
CA ILE A 148 7.57 1.20 6.51
C ILE A 148 6.23 0.52 6.29
N LEU A 149 6.23 -0.78 5.97
CA LEU A 149 5.00 -1.56 5.80
C LEU A 149 4.11 -1.49 7.05
N TYR A 150 4.69 -1.78 8.22
CA TYR A 150 4.00 -1.72 9.50
C TYR A 150 3.49 -0.31 9.81
N SER A 151 4.33 0.71 9.66
CA SER A 151 3.94 2.11 9.88
C SER A 151 2.83 2.55 8.92
N TRP A 152 2.87 2.11 7.66
CA TRP A 152 1.82 2.41 6.69
C TRP A 152 0.49 1.75 7.06
N MET A 153 0.53 0.47 7.48
CA MET A 153 -0.67 -0.24 7.93
C MET A 153 -1.26 0.34 9.23
N LEU A 154 -0.42 0.83 10.15
CA LEU A 154 -0.87 1.51 11.38
C LEU A 154 -1.63 2.82 11.09
N ASN A 155 -1.21 3.56 10.06
CA ASN A 155 -1.79 4.86 9.74
C ASN A 155 -3.19 4.78 9.10
N PHE A 156 -3.57 3.60 8.62
CA PHE A 156 -4.84 3.39 7.92
C PHE A 156 -5.63 2.25 8.55
N GLN A 157 -6.87 2.07 8.10
CA GLN A 157 -7.72 1.04 8.65
C GLN A 157 -7.35 -0.30 8.03
N TYR A 158 -6.70 -1.17 8.79
CA TYR A 158 -6.49 -2.55 8.36
C TYR A 158 -7.84 -3.23 8.08
N MET A 159 -7.83 -4.31 7.31
CA MET A 159 -9.05 -4.97 6.84
C MET A 159 -9.75 -5.79 7.95
N SER A 160 -10.15 -5.15 9.05
CA SER A 160 -10.98 -5.75 10.09
C SER A 160 -12.39 -6.06 9.55
N ASP A 161 -13.11 -6.95 10.21
CA ASP A 161 -14.49 -7.30 9.84
C ASP A 161 -15.42 -6.09 9.77
N GLU A 162 -15.23 -5.12 10.66
CA GLU A 162 -16.01 -3.89 10.70
C GLU A 162 -15.72 -3.01 9.47
N TYR A 163 -14.46 -2.73 9.19
CA TYR A 163 -14.06 -1.91 8.05
C TYR A 163 -14.39 -2.56 6.70
N VAL A 164 -14.31 -3.90 6.61
CA VAL A 164 -14.75 -4.65 5.43
C VAL A 164 -16.26 -4.49 5.21
N LYS A 165 -17.07 -4.56 6.28
CA LYS A 165 -18.52 -4.33 6.18
C LYS A 165 -18.82 -2.88 5.77
N MET A 166 -18.13 -1.92 6.36
CA MET A 166 -18.28 -0.49 6.04
C MET A 166 -17.93 -0.19 4.57
N TYR A 167 -16.81 -0.73 4.09
CA TYR A 167 -16.41 -0.61 2.68
C TYR A 167 -17.46 -1.20 1.72
N LYS A 168 -18.06 -2.35 2.06
CA LYS A 168 -19.10 -2.99 1.24
C LYS A 168 -20.40 -2.18 1.17
N ARG A 169 -20.73 -1.40 2.20
CA ARG A 169 -21.89 -0.52 2.21
C ARG A 169 -21.66 0.81 1.47
N SER A 170 -20.39 1.15 1.25
CA SER A 170 -19.99 2.39 0.58
C SER A 170 -20.28 2.35 -0.92
N THR A 171 -20.91 3.40 -1.45
CA THR A 171 -21.19 3.54 -2.89
C THR A 171 -19.90 3.58 -3.71
N PRO A 172 -19.70 2.72 -4.73
CA PRO A 172 -18.53 2.79 -5.60
C PRO A 172 -18.41 4.14 -6.31
N VAL A 173 -17.18 4.58 -6.57
CA VAL A 173 -16.92 5.75 -7.43
C VAL A 173 -17.38 5.42 -8.84
N ASP A 174 -18.26 6.25 -9.39
CA ASP A 174 -18.57 6.26 -10.82
C ASP A 174 -17.37 6.86 -11.56
N GLY A 175 -16.83 6.09 -12.51
CA GLY A 175 -15.62 6.42 -13.26
C GLY A 175 -15.88 7.19 -14.54
#